data_AF-A0A401NH35-F1
#
_entry.id   AF-A0A401NH35-F1
#
_cell.length_a   1.000
_cell.length_b   1.000
_cell.length_c   1.000
_cell.angle_alpha   90.00
_cell.angle_beta   90.00
_cell.angle_gamma   90.00
#
_symmetry.space_group_name_H-M   'P 1'
#
loop_
_entity.id
_entity.type
_entity.pdbx_description
1 polymer ?
#
loop_
_entity_poly.entity_id
_entity_poly.type
_entity_poly.pdbx_seq_one_letter_code
_entity_poly.pdbx_strand_id
1 'polypeptide(L)'
;MFTDEVLEAVSVESRWRRAPELCDAVCQTAEVRRADVCVQRRHSAGVSTQTEPPECRERPAVDGSAEPSIDSPRLLRFLRQVEPLVSKELTQNSRSHAFDGFEVNWVDQPHTVSCLHTLHYPEAQKRHLHVTGVSWNVTGSVIACAYG
;
A
#
# COMPACT_ATOMS: atom_id res chain seq x y z
N MET A 1 29.33 60.38 10.38
CA MET A 1 30.52 61.13 9.93
C MET A 1 31.39 60.13 9.18
N PHE A 2 31.51 60.28 7.87
CA PHE A 2 32.43 59.52 7.02
C PHE A 2 33.46 60.53 6.50
N THR A 3 34.72 60.15 6.49
CA THR A 3 35.82 60.97 5.97
C THR A 3 36.53 60.18 4.87
N ASP A 4 36.72 60.81 3.73
CA ASP A 4 37.36 60.20 2.56
C ASP A 4 38.86 60.01 2.79
N GLU A 5 39.36 58.81 2.48
CA GLU A 5 40.77 58.43 2.54
C GLU A 5 41.37 58.54 1.13
N VAL A 6 42.43 59.34 0.98
CA VAL A 6 43.06 59.58 -0.32
C VAL A 6 44.22 58.60 -0.51
N LEU A 7 44.08 57.67 -1.46
CA LEU A 7 45.15 56.74 -1.87
C LEU A 7 46.03 57.35 -2.98
N GLU A 8 47.33 57.07 -2.89
CA GLU A 8 48.35 57.57 -3.82
C GLU A 8 48.18 56.99 -5.23
N ALA A 9 48.14 57.85 -6.24
CA ALA A 9 47.92 57.43 -7.61
C ALA A 9 49.18 56.80 -8.22
N VAL A 10 49.08 55.54 -8.66
CA VAL A 10 50.14 54.90 -9.46
C VAL A 10 50.10 55.49 -10.87
N SER A 11 51.13 56.25 -11.23
CA SER A 11 51.25 56.83 -12.57
C SER A 11 52.00 55.88 -13.51
N VAL A 12 51.48 55.74 -14.73
CA VAL A 12 52.16 55.05 -15.83
C VAL A 12 52.63 56.13 -16.80
N GLU A 13 53.95 56.32 -16.91
CA GLU A 13 54.52 57.32 -17.80
C GLU A 13 54.29 56.98 -19.28
N SER A 14 53.85 57.97 -20.05
CA SER A 14 53.66 57.85 -21.49
C SER A 14 54.99 57.74 -22.23
N ARG A 15 55.25 56.61 -22.87
CA ARG A 15 56.50 56.33 -23.62
C ARG A 15 56.43 56.66 -25.12
N TRP A 16 55.45 57.46 -25.54
CA TRP A 16 55.07 57.67 -26.95
C TRP A 16 56.12 58.30 -27.89
N ARG A 17 57.28 58.75 -27.36
CA ARG A 17 58.42 59.25 -28.16
C ARG A 17 59.65 58.35 -28.13
N ARG A 18 59.61 57.18 -27.49
CA ARG A 18 60.70 56.21 -27.52
C ARG A 18 60.42 55.16 -28.59
N ALA A 19 61.43 54.80 -29.38
CA ALA A 19 61.30 53.69 -30.32
C ALA A 19 61.03 52.40 -29.54
N PRO A 20 59.96 51.63 -29.85
CA PRO A 20 59.68 50.39 -29.13
C PRO A 20 60.70 49.32 -29.55
N GLU A 21 61.36 48.70 -28.58
CA GLU A 21 62.11 47.46 -28.80
C GLU A 21 61.09 46.31 -28.85
N LEU A 22 60.93 45.71 -30.03
CA LEU A 22 60.06 44.55 -30.21
C LEU A 22 60.83 43.29 -29.82
N CYS A 23 60.42 42.65 -28.73
CA CYS A 23 60.90 41.34 -28.34
C CYS A 23 59.71 40.38 -28.35
N ASP A 24 59.77 39.36 -29.18
CA ASP A 24 58.77 38.31 -29.17
C ASP A 24 59.01 37.40 -27.98
N ALA A 25 58.06 37.39 -27.03
CA ALA A 25 58.09 36.51 -25.88
C ALA A 25 57.11 35.37 -26.11
N VAL A 26 57.64 34.16 -26.24
CA VAL A 26 56.82 32.94 -26.25
C VAL A 26 56.76 32.41 -24.83
N CYS A 27 55.56 32.39 -24.27
CA CYS A 27 55.30 31.84 -22.94
C CYS A 27 54.32 30.69 -23.08
N GLN A 28 54.66 29.53 -22.51
CA GLN A 28 53.77 28.39 -22.42
C GLN A 28 53.50 28.07 -20.95
N THR A 29 52.24 27.81 -20.60
CA THR A 29 51.84 27.43 -19.25
C THR A 29 52.05 25.94 -19.00
N ALA A 30 52.32 25.59 -17.75
CA ALA A 30 52.55 24.21 -17.35
C ALA A 30 51.27 23.38 -17.46
N GLU A 31 51.46 22.08 -17.71
CA GLU A 31 50.38 21.12 -17.85
C GLU A 31 49.64 20.86 -16.53
N VAL A 32 48.33 20.68 -16.59
CA VAL A 32 47.47 20.45 -15.42
C VAL A 32 47.19 18.96 -15.26
N ARG A 33 47.55 18.41 -14.10
CA ARG A 33 47.28 17.01 -13.77
C ARG A 33 45.88 16.84 -13.18
N ARG A 34 45.25 15.72 -13.52
CA ARG A 34 43.95 15.29 -12.98
C ARG A 34 44.08 13.87 -12.46
N ALA A 35 43.27 13.55 -11.46
CA ALA A 35 43.11 12.20 -10.95
C ALA A 35 41.62 11.95 -10.74
N ASP A 36 41.17 10.77 -11.16
CA ASP A 36 39.79 10.37 -10.99
C ASP A 36 39.56 9.90 -9.56
N VAL A 37 38.47 10.37 -8.95
CA VAL A 37 38.07 9.98 -7.61
C VAL A 37 36.61 9.56 -7.66
N CYS A 38 36.31 8.42 -7.05
CA CYS A 38 34.96 7.91 -6.91
C CYS A 38 34.54 8.00 -5.44
N VAL A 39 33.27 8.35 -5.23
CA VAL A 39 32.61 8.28 -3.93
C VAL A 39 31.38 7.39 -4.04
N GLN A 40 31.06 6.68 -2.96
CA GLN A 40 29.86 5.86 -2.90
C GLN A 40 28.80 6.55 -2.04
N ARG A 41 27.54 6.34 -2.41
CA ARG A 41 26.37 6.78 -1.65
C ARG A 41 25.48 5.56 -1.42
N ARG A 42 24.79 5.55 -0.27
CA ARG A 42 23.79 4.53 0.04
C ARG A 42 22.69 4.56 -1.02
N HIS A 43 22.51 3.44 -1.71
CA HIS A 43 21.41 3.19 -2.62
C HIS A 43 20.53 2.08 -2.03
N SER A 44 19.22 2.28 -2.05
CA SER A 44 18.25 1.29 -1.60
C SER A 44 17.19 1.12 -2.68
N ALA A 45 16.87 -0.12 -3.01
CA ALA A 45 15.75 -0.46 -3.87
C ALA A 45 14.64 -1.09 -3.02
N GLY A 46 13.39 -0.76 -3.32
CA GLY A 46 12.23 -1.42 -2.73
C GLY A 46 12.08 -2.84 -3.28
N VAL A 47 11.77 -3.78 -2.39
CA VAL A 47 11.39 -5.15 -2.76
C VAL A 47 10.01 -5.41 -2.15
N SER A 48 9.15 -6.08 -2.90
CA SER A 48 7.84 -6.52 -2.41
C SER A 48 7.66 -8.01 -2.69
N THR A 49 7.00 -8.68 -1.78
CA THR A 49 6.58 -10.08 -1.91
C THR A 49 5.12 -10.19 -1.46
N GLN A 50 4.38 -11.14 -2.04
CA GLN A 50 3.00 -11.40 -1.69
C GLN A 50 2.90 -12.80 -1.08
N THR A 51 2.27 -12.89 0.10
CA THR A 51 2.07 -14.18 0.77
C THR A 51 0.90 -14.93 0.13
N GLU A 52 1.12 -16.20 -0.24
CA GLU A 52 0.06 -17.06 -0.75
C GLU A 52 -0.91 -17.49 0.38
N PRO A 53 -2.23 -17.51 0.12
CA PRO A 53 -3.20 -18.00 1.10
C PRO A 53 -3.02 -19.50 1.37
N PRO A 54 -3.29 -19.97 2.60
CA PRO A 54 -3.04 -21.35 3.02
C PRO A 54 -3.86 -22.39 2.25
N GLU A 55 -4.97 -21.99 1.65
CA GLU A 55 -5.86 -22.83 0.83
C GLU A 55 -5.15 -23.42 -0.40
N CYS A 56 -4.10 -22.77 -0.91
CA CYS A 56 -3.28 -23.33 -1.98
C CYS A 56 -2.40 -24.52 -1.53
N ARG A 57 -2.20 -24.69 -0.21
CA ARG A 57 -1.43 -25.81 0.35
C ARG A 57 -2.30 -27.03 0.61
N GLU A 58 -3.55 -26.80 0.97
CA GLU A 58 -4.53 -27.86 1.17
C GLU A 58 -5.18 -28.20 -0.17
N ARG A 59 -4.44 -28.91 -1.03
CA ARG A 59 -5.11 -29.71 -2.06
C ARG A 59 -6.03 -30.66 -1.29
N PRO A 60 -7.36 -30.64 -1.52
CA PRO A 60 -8.16 -31.79 -1.14
C PRO A 60 -7.49 -32.98 -1.84
N ALA A 61 -7.40 -34.13 -1.18
CA ALA A 61 -6.93 -35.36 -1.80
C ALA A 61 -7.91 -35.73 -2.93
N VAL A 62 -7.77 -35.09 -4.10
CA VAL A 62 -8.57 -35.29 -5.31
C VAL A 62 -8.05 -36.48 -6.11
N ASP A 63 -6.93 -37.07 -5.70
CA ASP A 63 -6.53 -38.40 -6.10
C ASP A 63 -6.58 -39.29 -4.86
N GLY A 64 -7.42 -40.34 -4.89
CA GLY A 64 -7.73 -41.25 -3.78
C GLY A 64 -6.55 -42.10 -3.29
N SER A 65 -5.43 -41.47 -2.94
CA SER A 65 -4.20 -42.11 -2.52
C SER A 65 -3.47 -41.29 -1.46
N ALA A 66 -4.15 -41.06 -0.34
CA ALA A 66 -3.55 -40.98 0.99
C ALA A 66 -4.70 -40.80 1.98
N GLU A 67 -5.54 -41.83 2.16
CA GLU A 67 -6.15 -41.95 3.48
C GLU A 67 -4.98 -41.93 4.47
N PRO A 68 -4.98 -41.05 5.48
CA PRO A 68 -3.98 -41.17 6.54
C PRO A 68 -4.04 -42.62 7.01
N SER A 69 -2.89 -43.23 7.33
CA SER A 69 -2.85 -44.60 7.83
C SER A 69 -3.63 -44.68 9.15
N ILE A 70 -4.94 -44.78 9.04
CA ILE A 70 -5.86 -44.78 10.15
C ILE A 70 -5.80 -46.19 10.68
N ASP A 71 -5.39 -46.30 11.93
CA ASP A 71 -5.48 -47.52 12.71
C ASP A 71 -6.97 -47.87 12.89
N SER A 72 -7.51 -48.53 11.87
CA SER A 72 -8.92 -48.88 11.72
C SER A 72 -9.48 -49.63 12.94
N PRO A 73 -8.78 -50.63 13.54
CA PRO A 73 -9.31 -51.30 14.72
C PRO A 73 -9.33 -50.40 15.97
N ARG A 74 -8.35 -49.50 16.12
CA ARG A 74 -8.34 -48.53 17.24
C ARG A 74 -9.44 -47.48 17.09
N LEU A 75 -9.65 -46.97 15.86
CA LEU A 75 -10.75 -46.06 15.56
C LEU A 75 -12.10 -46.72 15.82
N LEU A 76 -12.30 -47.94 15.32
CA LEU A 76 -13.54 -48.68 15.52
C LEU A 76 -13.82 -48.97 17.00
N ARG A 77 -12.79 -49.29 17.79
CA ARG A 77 -12.93 -49.44 19.25
C ARG A 77 -13.37 -48.14 19.92
N PHE A 78 -12.76 -47.02 19.54
CA PHE A 78 -13.15 -45.70 20.06
C PHE A 78 -14.60 -45.36 19.69
N LEU A 79 -14.98 -45.52 18.42
CA LEU A 79 -16.35 -45.25 17.96
C LEU A 79 -17.37 -46.12 18.70
N ARG A 80 -17.12 -47.42 18.85
CA ARG A 80 -18.02 -48.31 19.61
C ARG A 80 -18.14 -47.95 21.09
N GLN A 81 -17.10 -47.37 21.69
CA GLN A 81 -17.16 -46.92 23.09
C GLN A 81 -17.94 -45.61 23.25
N VAL A 82 -17.81 -44.70 22.28
CA VAL A 82 -18.35 -43.34 22.39
C VAL A 82 -19.78 -43.23 21.81
N GLU A 83 -20.09 -44.00 20.77
CA GLU A 83 -21.38 -43.97 20.07
C GLU A 83 -22.59 -44.12 21.02
N PRO A 84 -22.63 -45.08 21.97
CA PRO A 84 -23.80 -45.24 22.84
C PRO A 84 -24.01 -44.04 23.77
N LEU A 85 -22.92 -43.44 24.25
CA LEU A 85 -22.95 -42.28 25.13
C LEU A 85 -23.45 -41.05 24.35
N VAL A 86 -22.84 -40.75 23.21
CA VAL A 86 -23.23 -39.59 22.38
C VAL A 86 -24.67 -39.74 21.88
N SER A 87 -25.06 -40.93 21.42
CA SER A 87 -26.42 -41.19 20.94
C SER A 87 -27.47 -40.97 22.03
N LYS A 88 -27.18 -41.42 23.26
CA LYS A 88 -28.07 -41.21 24.41
C LYS A 88 -28.23 -39.72 24.73
N GLU A 89 -27.12 -39.00 24.88
CA GLU A 89 -27.14 -37.59 25.25
C GLU A 89 -27.76 -36.72 24.14
N LEU A 90 -27.49 -37.02 22.86
CA LEU A 90 -28.14 -36.35 21.73
C LEU A 90 -29.65 -36.60 21.70
N THR A 91 -30.09 -37.85 21.95
CA THR A 91 -31.52 -38.17 22.01
C THR A 91 -32.19 -37.41 23.16
N GLN A 92 -31.54 -37.35 24.31
CA GLN A 92 -32.04 -36.61 25.46
C GLN A 92 -32.11 -35.10 25.20
N ASN A 93 -31.05 -34.53 24.61
CA ASN A 93 -30.99 -33.10 24.31
C ASN A 93 -32.00 -32.70 23.21
N SER A 94 -32.22 -33.56 22.21
CA SER A 94 -33.19 -33.32 21.12
C SER A 94 -34.64 -33.23 21.61
N ARG A 95 -34.94 -33.83 22.76
CA ARG A 95 -36.27 -33.78 23.41
C ARG A 95 -36.32 -32.74 24.53
N SER A 96 -35.23 -32.01 24.74
CA SER A 96 -35.15 -31.01 25.78
C SER A 96 -35.72 -29.69 25.29
N HIS A 97 -36.30 -28.94 26.22
CA HIS A 97 -36.80 -27.58 26.04
C HIS A 97 -35.84 -26.55 26.65
N ALA A 98 -34.56 -26.91 26.81
CA ALA A 98 -33.59 -26.12 27.58
C ALA A 98 -33.30 -24.74 26.98
N PHE A 99 -33.59 -24.55 25.69
CA PHE A 99 -33.36 -23.31 24.95
C PHE A 99 -34.66 -22.70 24.40
N ASP A 100 -35.81 -23.14 24.91
CA ASP A 100 -37.10 -22.55 24.55
C ASP A 100 -37.13 -21.09 24.99
N GLY A 101 -37.45 -20.18 24.06
CA GLY A 101 -37.45 -18.74 24.31
C GLY A 101 -36.07 -18.08 24.30
N PHE A 102 -35.02 -18.77 23.82
CA PHE A 102 -33.72 -18.15 23.58
C PHE A 102 -33.79 -17.20 22.37
N GLU A 103 -33.95 -15.91 22.65
CA GLU A 103 -33.89 -14.83 21.66
C GLU A 103 -32.62 -14.00 21.89
N VAL A 104 -31.65 -14.14 20.98
CA VAL A 104 -30.45 -13.27 20.98
C VAL A 104 -30.47 -12.39 19.75
N ASN A 105 -30.64 -11.10 20.00
CA ASN A 105 -30.42 -10.06 19.01
C ASN A 105 -28.93 -9.67 19.06
N TRP A 106 -28.13 -10.30 18.20
CA TRP A 106 -26.69 -9.98 18.04
C TRP A 106 -26.43 -8.58 17.48
N VAL A 107 -27.49 -7.95 16.97
CA VAL A 107 -27.48 -6.62 16.38
C VAL A 107 -28.60 -5.83 17.07
N ASP A 108 -28.30 -4.59 17.42
CA ASP A 108 -29.32 -3.66 17.91
C ASP A 108 -30.47 -3.59 16.90
N GLN A 109 -31.72 -3.67 17.37
CA GLN A 109 -32.87 -3.52 16.50
C GLN A 109 -32.80 -2.13 15.84
N PRO A 110 -32.68 -2.02 14.50
CA PRO A 110 -32.61 -0.72 13.86
C PRO A 110 -33.99 -0.07 13.97
N HIS A 111 -34.15 0.85 14.93
CA HIS A 111 -35.46 1.36 15.27
C HIS A 111 -36.10 2.29 14.23
N THR A 112 -35.38 2.72 13.20
CA THR A 112 -35.96 3.53 12.11
C THR A 112 -35.03 3.54 10.90
N VAL A 113 -35.59 3.50 9.69
CA VAL A 113 -34.85 3.87 8.48
C VAL A 113 -34.47 5.35 8.61
N SER A 114 -33.17 5.64 8.66
CA SER A 114 -32.65 7.01 8.75
C SER A 114 -31.81 7.33 7.51
N CYS A 115 -31.95 8.56 7.01
CA CYS A 115 -31.11 9.07 5.92
C CYS A 115 -29.76 9.51 6.51
N LEU A 116 -28.71 8.71 6.33
CA LEU A 116 -27.36 9.04 6.83
C LEU A 116 -26.65 10.05 5.92
N HIS A 117 -26.77 9.86 4.61
CA HIS A 117 -26.07 10.66 3.61
C HIS A 117 -26.98 10.96 2.42
N THR A 118 -26.86 12.18 1.90
CA THR A 118 -27.48 12.60 0.65
C THR A 118 -26.37 12.99 -0.34
N LEU A 119 -26.28 12.26 -1.44
CA LEU A 119 -25.24 12.48 -2.45
C LEU A 119 -25.79 13.34 -3.59
N HIS A 120 -25.04 14.35 -4.00
CA HIS A 120 -25.41 15.28 -5.06
C HIS A 120 -24.25 15.50 -6.03
N TYR A 121 -24.57 15.64 -7.32
CA TYR A 121 -23.60 15.98 -8.36
C TYR A 121 -23.95 17.35 -9.00
N PRO A 122 -23.26 18.44 -8.61
CA PRO A 122 -23.62 19.79 -9.02
C PRO A 122 -23.63 20.03 -10.54
N GLU A 123 -22.73 19.40 -11.29
CA GLU A 123 -22.64 19.59 -12.74
C GLU A 123 -23.83 18.99 -13.49
N ALA A 124 -24.39 17.88 -13.02
CA ALA A 124 -25.64 17.35 -13.57
C ALA A 124 -26.83 18.27 -13.28
N GLN A 125 -26.89 18.86 -12.09
CA GLN A 125 -27.95 19.81 -11.73
C GLN A 125 -27.92 21.06 -12.59
N LYS A 126 -26.74 21.64 -12.84
CA LYS A 126 -26.56 22.80 -13.74
C LYS A 126 -27.03 22.50 -15.18
N ARG A 127 -26.94 21.24 -15.59
CA ARG A 127 -27.34 20.76 -16.92
C ARG A 127 -28.76 20.20 -16.96
N HIS A 128 -29.52 20.31 -15.86
CA HIS A 128 -30.88 19.75 -15.73
C HIS A 128 -30.96 18.24 -16.03
N LEU A 129 -29.91 17.49 -15.70
CA LEU A 129 -29.88 16.04 -15.87
C LEU A 129 -30.42 15.35 -14.63
N HIS A 130 -31.14 14.24 -14.83
CA HIS A 130 -31.71 13.44 -13.75
C HIS A 130 -30.98 12.11 -13.61
N VAL A 131 -31.00 11.53 -12.41
CA VAL A 131 -30.43 10.19 -12.20
C VAL A 131 -31.29 9.17 -12.95
N THR A 132 -30.70 8.47 -13.90
CA THR A 132 -31.35 7.44 -14.71
C THR A 132 -30.99 6.02 -14.26
N GLY A 133 -29.91 5.88 -13.48
CA GLY A 133 -29.49 4.59 -12.93
C GLY A 133 -28.50 4.74 -11.78
N VAL A 134 -28.51 3.77 -10.87
CA VAL A 134 -27.58 3.67 -9.74
C VAL A 134 -27.06 2.25 -9.66
N SER A 135 -25.75 2.09 -9.46
CA SER A 135 -25.10 0.80 -9.23
C SER A 135 -24.04 0.92 -8.16
N TRP A 136 -23.70 -0.17 -7.49
CA TRP A 136 -22.57 -0.23 -6.55
C TRP A 136 -21.65 -1.39 -6.91
N ASN A 137 -20.38 -1.30 -6.50
CA ASN A 137 -19.45 -2.40 -6.68
C ASN A 137 -19.78 -3.55 -5.71
N VAL A 138 -19.34 -4.77 -6.04
CA VAL A 138 -19.61 -5.97 -5.23
C VAL A 138 -19.12 -5.85 -3.78
N THR A 139 -18.08 -5.04 -3.53
CA THR A 139 -17.55 -4.78 -2.19
C THR A 139 -18.35 -3.75 -1.40
N GLY A 140 -19.35 -3.10 -2.00
CA GLY A 140 -20.22 -2.10 -1.36
C GLY A 140 -19.52 -0.79 -0.98
N SER A 141 -18.31 -0.55 -1.48
CA SER A 141 -17.48 0.60 -1.09
C SER A 141 -17.69 1.82 -1.99
N VAL A 142 -18.24 1.64 -3.18
CA VAL A 142 -18.41 2.73 -4.16
C VAL A 142 -19.80 2.65 -4.78
N ILE A 143 -20.46 3.81 -4.84
CA ILE A 143 -21.74 4.01 -5.54
C ILE A 143 -21.45 4.81 -6.82
N ALA A 144 -22.01 4.37 -7.94
CA ALA A 144 -21.98 5.03 -9.23
C ALA A 144 -23.40 5.43 -9.65
N CYS A 145 -23.55 6.64 -10.22
CA CYS A 145 -24.81 7.16 -10.71
C CYS A 145 -24.70 7.56 -12.18
N ALA A 146 -25.66 7.15 -13.00
CA ALA A 146 -25.83 7.60 -14.37
C ALA A 146 -26.80 8.78 -14.41
N TYR A 147 -26.49 9.80 -15.22
CA TYR A 147 -27.31 10.99 -15.42
C TYR A 147 -27.71 11.09 -16.89
N GLY A 148 -28.99 11.35 -17.17
CA GLY A 148 -29.55 11.47 -18.51
C GLY A 148 -30.75 12.39 -18.56
#